data_AF-A0AAU6DG48-F1
#
_entry.id   AF-A0AAU6DG48-F1
#
_cell.length_a   1.000
_cell.length_b   1.000
_cell.length_c   1.000
_cell.angle_alpha   90.00
_cell.angle_beta   90.00
_cell.angle_gamma   90.00
#
_symmetry.space_group_name_H-M   'P 1'
#
loop_
_entity.id
_entity.type
_entity.pdbx_description
1 polymer ?
#
loop_
_entity_poly.entity_id
_entity_poly.type
_entity_poly.pdbx_seq_one_letter_code
_entity_poly.pdbx_strand_id
1 'polypeptide(L)' 'MVENGVSAAEIEGVTWKKARASIGGGECVEAAGLPSGGVAVRNSRHPAGPALVFTEAEWSAFLAGAKGSEFDRLAT' A
#
# COMPACT_ATOMS: atom_id res chain seq x y z
N MET A 1 14.06 10.98 1.09
CA MET A 1 13.39 9.71 0.74
C MET A 1 12.20 9.57 1.66
N VAL A 2 11.09 8.99 1.21
CA VAL A 2 9.91 8.79 2.07
C VAL A 2 10.21 7.62 3.02
N GLU A 3 10.20 7.88 4.32
CA GLU A 3 10.49 6.85 5.32
C GLU A 3 9.25 6.01 5.64
N ASN A 4 9.47 4.75 5.98
CA ASN A 4 8.39 3.86 6.39
C ASN A 4 7.81 4.34 7.74
N GLY A 5 6.49 4.47 7.84
CA GLY A 5 5.78 4.97 9.01
C GLY A 5 5.49 6.47 8.99
N VAL A 6 5.93 7.21 7.96
CA VAL A 6 5.58 8.63 7.76
C VAL A 6 4.06 8.82 7.64
N SER A 7 3.55 10.00 7.95
CA SER A 7 2.15 10.32 7.67
C SER A 7 1.89 10.28 6.17
N ALA A 8 0.84 9.57 5.77
CA ALA A 8 0.42 9.51 4.38
C ALA A 8 -0.01 10.88 3.81
N ALA A 9 -0.31 11.86 4.67
CA ALA A 9 -0.62 13.23 4.26
C ALA A 9 0.64 14.03 3.86
N GLU A 10 1.83 13.60 4.31
CA GLU A 10 3.12 14.24 3.98
C GLU A 10 3.71 13.69 2.66
N ILE A 11 3.10 12.65 2.08
CA ILE A 11 3.51 12.09 0.79
C ILE A 11 2.83 12.88 -0.33
N GLU A 12 3.51 13.91 -0.79
CA GLU A 12 3.03 14.80 -1.86
C GLU A 12 3.32 14.26 -3.27
N GLY A 13 2.57 14.76 -4.26
CA GLY A 13 2.81 14.48 -5.68
C GLY A 13 2.48 13.06 -6.12
N VAL A 14 1.74 12.30 -5.32
CA VAL A 14 1.35 10.90 -5.62
C VAL A 14 -0.15 10.74 -5.78
N THR A 15 -0.55 9.72 -6.56
CA THR A 15 -1.95 9.35 -6.74
C THR A 15 -2.24 8.04 -6.02
N TRP A 16 -3.01 8.13 -4.94
CA TRP A 16 -3.50 6.97 -4.19
C TRP A 16 -4.56 6.20 -4.99
N LYS A 17 -4.35 4.90 -5.14
CA LYS A 17 -5.22 4.00 -5.90
C LYS A 17 -5.74 2.88 -5.01
N LYS A 18 -7.05 2.66 -5.09
CA LYS A 18 -7.75 1.58 -4.41
C LYS A 18 -7.86 0.36 -5.34
N ALA A 19 -7.80 -0.85 -4.77
CA ALA A 19 -8.07 -2.06 -5.53
C ALA A 19 -9.52 -2.08 -6.02
N ARG A 20 -9.75 -2.49 -7.27
CA ARG A 20 -11.11 -2.56 -7.85
C ARG A 20 -12.02 -3.54 -7.10
N ALA A 21 -11.44 -4.58 -6.49
CA ALA A 21 -12.16 -5.57 -5.69
C ALA A 21 -12.66 -5.02 -4.34
N SER A 22 -12.18 -3.86 -3.91
CA SER A 22 -12.66 -3.19 -2.70
C SER A 22 -13.98 -2.44 -2.97
N ILE A 23 -15.06 -3.20 -3.17
CA ILE A 23 -16.42 -2.70 -3.38
C ILE A 23 -17.23 -2.89 -2.08
N GLY A 24 -17.82 -1.81 -1.57
CA GLY A 24 -18.65 -1.83 -0.36
C GLY A 24 -17.88 -1.69 0.96
N GLY A 25 -18.30 -0.76 1.83
CA GLY A 25 -18.01 -0.79 3.27
C GLY A 25 -16.69 -0.21 3.80
N GLY A 26 -15.77 0.23 2.94
CA GLY A 26 -14.69 1.15 3.37
C GLY A 26 -13.51 0.54 4.15
N GLU A 27 -13.23 -0.75 4.05
CA GLU A 27 -12.01 -1.40 4.60
C GLU A 27 -10.90 -1.51 3.55
N CYS A 28 -10.66 -0.45 2.78
CA CYS A 28 -9.85 -0.57 1.57
C CYS A 28 -8.40 -0.15 1.85
N VAL A 29 -7.45 -0.97 1.43
CA VAL A 29 -6.04 -0.58 1.32
C VAL A 29 -5.86 0.26 0.06
N GLU A 30 -5.11 1.36 0.16
CA GLU A 30 -4.72 2.19 -0.98
C GLU A 30 -3.21 2.12 -1.17
N ALA A 31 -2.76 2.13 -2.42
CA ALA A 31 -1.35 2.15 -2.78
C ALA A 31 -1.04 3.31 -3.73
N ALA A 32 0.15 3.87 -3.62
CA ALA A 32 0.65 4.94 -4.49
C ALA A 32 2.09 4.66 -4.90
N GLY A 33 2.42 4.87 -6.18
CA GLY A 33 3.81 4.87 -6.63
C GLY A 33 4.51 6.14 -6.17
N LEU A 34 5.73 5.99 -5.65
CA LEU A 34 6.56 7.10 -5.21
C LEU A 34 7.49 7.58 -6.35
N PRO A 35 7.84 8.88 -6.42
CA PRO A 35 8.79 9.38 -7.42
C PRO A 35 10.16 8.70 -7.38
N SER A 36 10.55 8.14 -6.22
CA SER A 36 11.79 7.40 -6.03
C SER A 36 11.73 5.93 -6.47
N GLY A 37 10.62 5.48 -7.07
CA GLY A 37 10.44 4.10 -7.58
C GLY A 37 9.83 3.11 -6.58
N GLY A 38 9.65 3.51 -5.32
CA GLY A 38 8.98 2.69 -4.30
C GLY A 38 7.45 2.73 -4.36
N VAL A 39 6.81 2.04 -3.42
CA VAL A 39 5.35 2.05 -3.24
C VAL A 39 5.01 2.39 -1.81
N ALA A 40 4.09 3.33 -1.61
CA ALA A 40 3.48 3.61 -0.32
C ALA A 40 2.10 2.95 -0.23
N VAL A 41 1.78 2.39 0.93
CA VAL A 41 0.50 1.75 1.22
C VAL A 41 -0.12 2.37 2.46
N ARG A 42 -1.41 2.72 2.41
CA ARG A 42 -2.14 3.32 3.54
C ARG A 42 -3.51 2.70 3.73
N ASN A 43 -4.08 2.92 4.93
CA ASN A 43 -5.47 2.61 5.23
C ASN A 43 -6.38 3.74 4.71
N SER A 44 -7.34 3.44 3.83
CA SER A 44 -8.27 4.44 3.30
C SER A 44 -9.17 5.10 4.35
N ARG A 45 -9.38 4.49 5.52
CA ARG A 45 -10.11 5.09 6.66
C ARG A 45 -9.29 6.12 7.43
N HIS A 46 -7.97 6.03 7.34
CA HIS A 46 -7.04 6.93 7.99
C HIS A 46 -6.09 7.49 6.92
N PRO A 47 -6.60 8.33 5.98
CA PRO A 47 -5.81 8.80 4.84
C PRO A 47 -4.61 9.67 5.22
N ALA A 48 -4.57 10.18 6.46
CA ALA A 48 -3.44 10.89 7.08
C ALA A 48 -2.71 10.04 8.14
N GLY A 49 -3.06 8.78 8.31
CA GLY A 49 -2.36 7.85 9.18
C GLY A 49 -1.01 7.42 8.62
N PRO A 50 -0.26 6.56 9.34
CA PRO A 50 1.04 6.10 8.88
C PRO A 50 0.93 5.29 7.58
N ALA A 51 1.88 5.53 6.67
CA ALA A 51 2.04 4.76 5.44
C ALA A 51 3.15 3.72 5.59
N LEU A 52 2.91 2.51 5.08
CA LEU A 52 3.98 1.55 4.86
C LEU A 52 4.69 1.87 3.55
N VAL A 53 6.01 1.97 3.57
CA VAL A 53 6.82 2.29 2.39
C VAL A 53 7.67 1.08 2.02
N PHE A 54 7.54 0.65 0.76
CA PHE A 54 8.26 -0.47 0.17
C PHE A 54 9.20 0.04 -0.92
N THR A 55 10.39 -0.53 -0.99
CA THR A 55 11.24 -0.45 -2.18
C THR A 55 10.57 -1.19 -3.36
N GLU A 56 11.04 -0.93 -4.58
CA GLU A 56 10.57 -1.63 -5.77
C GLU A 56 10.74 -3.15 -5.67
N ALA A 57 11.86 -3.60 -5.10
CA ALA A 57 12.17 -5.02 -4.91
C ALA A 57 11.23 -5.69 -3.89
N GLU A 58 11.00 -5.05 -2.75
CA GLU A 58 10.06 -5.54 -1.73
C GLU A 58 8.64 -5.60 -2.27
N TRP A 59 8.20 -4.58 -3.02
CA TRP A 59 6.87 -4.57 -3.61
C TRP A 59 6.70 -5.68 -4.67
N SER A 60 7.72 -5.91 -5.49
CA SER A 60 7.72 -7.00 -6.47
C SER A 60 7.64 -8.38 -5.81
N ALA A 61 8.41 -8.59 -4.74
CA ALA A 61 8.37 -9.82 -3.95
C ALA A 61 7.01 -10.02 -3.27
N PHE A 62 6.45 -8.96 -2.66
CA PHE A 62 5.13 -9.01 -2.05
C PHE A 62 4.04 -9.41 -3.05
N LEU A 63 4.02 -8.82 -4.25
CA LEU A 63 3.06 -9.17 -5.30
C LEU A 63 3.23 -10.61 -5.78
N ALA A 64 4.46 -11.12 -5.87
CA ALA A 64 4.70 -12.52 -6.23
C ALA A 64 4.10 -13.47 -5.18
N GLY A 65 4.39 -13.27 -3.89
CA GLY A 65 3.86 -14.11 -2.82
C GLY A 65 2.33 -14.00 -2.67
N ALA A 66 1.78 -12.79 -2.78
CA ALA A 66 0.33 -12.58 -2.73
C ALA A 66 -0.42 -13.27 -3.88
N LYS A 67 0.13 -13.25 -5.10
CA LYS A 67 -0.44 -13.98 -6.25
C LYS A 67 -0.23 -15.48 -6.15
N GLY A 68 0.83 -15.91 -5.47
CA GLY A 68 1.15 -17.30 -5.20
C GLY A 68 0.39 -17.89 -4.00
N SER A 69 -0.58 -17.18 -3.43
CA SER A 69 -1.36 -17.64 -2.26
C SER A 69 -0.52 -17.93 -1.00
N GLU A 70 0.70 -17.37 -0.88
CA GLU A 70 1.61 -17.64 0.25
C GLU A 70 1.06 -17.14 1.60
N PHE A 71 0.08 -16.23 1.55
CA PHE A 71 -0.54 -15.61 2.73
C PHE A 71 -1.96 -16.12 3.03
N ASP A 72 -2.51 -17.06 2.24
CA ASP A 72 -3.91 -17.51 2.38
C ASP A 72 -4.20 -18.16 3.74
N ARG A 73 -3.17 -18.73 4.37
CA ARG A 73 -3.22 -19.27 5.74
C ARG A 73 -3.61 -18.24 6.82
N LEU A 74 -3.59 -16.94 6.50
CA LEU A 74 -3.99 -15.86 7.41
C LEU A 74 -5.48 -15.50 7.30
N ALA A 75 -6.19 -16.01 6.30
CA ALA A 75 -7.62 -15.75 6.08
C ALA A 75 -8.54 -16.78 6.77
N THR A 76 -8.03 -17.49 7.79
CA THR A 76 -8.72 -18.59 8.49
C THR A 76 -9.60 -18.09 9.62
#